data_AF-A0AAV5VPN5-F1
#
_entry.id   AF-A0AAV5VPN5-F1
#
_cell.length_a   1.000
_cell.length_b   1.000
_cell.length_c   1.000
_cell.angle_alpha   90.00
_cell.angle_beta   90.00
_cell.angle_gamma   90.00
#
_symmetry.space_group_name_H-M   'P 1'
#
loop_
_entity.id
_entity.type
_entity.pdbx_description
1 polymer ?
#
loop_
_entity_poly.entity_id
_entity_poly.type
_entity_poly.pdbx_seq_one_letter_code
_entity_poly.pdbx_strand_id
1 'polypeptide(L)'
;ISHAFATCALRFRHSIVKIVQLLENNNQITEFNLIQVGSFPALRLCQNWWNAQDIVQVYSVDEIILMASQIAEAEDNIVVEDLRDYIFGPMHFTRLDVVSSSVMRGRDNGVPN
;
A
#
# COMPACT_ATOMS: atom_id res chain seq x y z
N ILE A 1 -13.81 12.34 16.06
CA ILE A 1 -13.47 12.20 14.62
C ILE A 1 -14.75 12.32 13.83
N SER A 2 -14.85 13.21 12.84
CA SER A 2 -16.05 13.33 12.01
C SER A 2 -16.07 12.29 10.88
N HIS A 3 -17.26 11.86 10.45
CA HIS A 3 -17.41 10.93 9.32
C HIS A 3 -16.83 11.49 8.01
N ALA A 4 -16.96 12.82 7.81
CA ALA A 4 -16.35 13.52 6.69
C ALA A 4 -14.82 13.41 6.73
N PHE A 5 -14.20 13.69 7.88
CA PHE A 5 -12.76 13.55 8.04
C PHE A 5 -12.29 12.11 7.80
N ALA A 6 -12.99 11.12 8.37
CA ALA A 6 -12.63 9.71 8.19
C ALA A 6 -12.65 9.30 6.71
N THR A 7 -13.65 9.74 5.94
CA THR A 7 -13.78 9.42 4.52
C THR A 7 -12.72 10.13 3.67
N CYS A 8 -12.49 11.43 3.92
CA CYS A 8 -11.48 12.21 3.19
C CYS A 8 -10.06 11.74 3.49
N ALA A 9 -9.72 11.53 4.76
CA ALA A 9 -8.37 11.11 5.17
C ALA A 9 -8.02 9.71 4.62
N LEU A 10 -8.98 8.80 4.52
CA LEU A 10 -8.79 7.50 3.89
C LEU A 10 -8.52 7.62 2.38
N ARG A 11 -9.28 8.44 1.67
CA ARG A 11 -9.09 8.65 0.22
C ARG A 11 -7.74 9.28 -0.10
N PHE A 12 -7.36 10.32 0.65
CA PHE A 12 -6.07 10.99 0.49
C PHE A 12 -4.90 10.02 0.64
N ARG A 13 -4.96 9.10 1.60
CA ARG A 13 -3.89 8.11 1.76
C ARG A 13 -3.77 7.21 0.54
N HIS A 14 -4.87 6.82 -0.09
CA HIS A 14 -4.83 5.88 -1.21
C HIS A 14 -4.24 6.46 -2.50
N SER A 15 -4.22 7.79 -2.68
CA SER A 15 -3.55 8.40 -3.84
C SER A 15 -2.03 8.38 -3.73
N ILE A 16 -1.47 8.47 -2.50
CA ILE A 16 -0.03 8.55 -2.29
C ILE A 16 0.66 7.18 -2.11
N VAL A 17 -0.09 6.08 -2.10
CA VAL A 17 0.45 4.73 -1.90
C VAL A 17 1.09 4.20 -3.17
N LYS A 18 2.33 3.74 -3.05
CA LYS A 18 3.10 3.13 -4.14
C LYS A 18 2.75 1.70 -4.43
N ILE A 19 2.96 1.32 -5.69
CA ILE A 19 2.83 -0.07 -6.18
C ILE A 19 3.92 -0.97 -5.60
N VAL A 20 5.13 -0.44 -5.58
CA VAL A 20 6.35 -1.20 -5.33
C VAL A 20 7.10 -0.58 -4.16
N GLN A 21 7.54 -1.44 -3.25
CA GLN A 21 8.34 -1.12 -2.09
C GLN A 21 9.75 -1.66 -2.31
N LEU A 22 10.71 -0.74 -2.47
CA LEU A 22 12.12 -1.12 -2.53
C LEU A 22 12.62 -1.43 -1.12
N LEU A 23 13.63 -2.28 -0.97
CA LEU A 23 14.26 -2.51 0.33
C LEU A 23 15.75 -2.20 0.20
N GLU A 24 16.22 -1.32 1.07
CA GLU A 24 17.60 -0.82 1.07
C GLU A 24 18.45 -1.66 2.03
N ASN A 25 19.69 -1.97 1.63
CA ASN A 25 20.63 -2.64 2.51
C ASN A 25 21.27 -1.63 3.48
N ASN A 26 21.26 -1.94 4.77
CA ASN A 26 21.95 -1.15 5.80
C ASN A 26 23.46 -0.94 5.54
N ASN A 27 24.10 -1.79 4.74
CA ASN A 27 25.56 -1.74 4.55
C ASN A 27 26.04 -0.86 3.39
N GLN A 28 25.16 -0.38 2.49
CA GLN A 28 25.50 0.63 1.50
C GLN A 28 24.27 1.47 1.15
N ILE A 29 24.31 2.76 1.50
CA ILE A 29 23.26 3.77 1.29
C ILE A 29 22.90 3.95 -0.21
N THR A 30 23.63 3.30 -1.11
CA THR A 30 23.48 3.40 -2.57
C THR A 30 23.14 2.08 -3.26
N GLU A 31 23.06 0.95 -2.54
CA GLU A 31 22.75 -0.35 -3.13
C GLU A 31 21.40 -0.84 -2.60
N PHE A 32 20.37 -0.77 -3.46
CA PHE A 32 19.13 -1.50 -3.21
C PHE A 32 19.48 -2.98 -3.16
N ASN A 33 19.16 -3.63 -2.04
CA ASN A 33 19.34 -5.06 -1.89
C ASN A 33 18.37 -5.71 -2.87
N LEU A 34 18.85 -6.12 -4.05
CA LEU A 34 18.14 -6.97 -5.00
C LEU A 34 17.95 -8.39 -4.44
N ILE A 35 17.77 -8.54 -3.12
CA ILE A 35 17.55 -9.82 -2.47
C ILE A 35 16.26 -10.37 -3.09
N GLN A 36 16.46 -11.43 -3.87
CA GLN A 36 15.50 -11.99 -4.78
C GLN A 36 14.38 -12.69 -4.02
N VAL A 37 13.35 -11.95 -3.64
CA VAL A 37 12.03 -12.55 -3.41
C VAL A 37 11.46 -12.81 -4.80
N GLY A 38 11.84 -13.96 -5.37
CA GLY A 38 11.48 -14.35 -6.73
C GLY A 38 11.99 -13.38 -7.79
N SER A 39 13.29 -13.36 -8.07
CA SER A 39 13.91 -12.66 -9.22
C SER A 39 13.71 -11.13 -9.33
N PHE A 40 12.98 -10.44 -8.44
CA PHE A 40 12.71 -9.00 -8.52
C PHE A 40 13.29 -8.20 -7.33
N PRO A 41 13.79 -6.96 -7.54
CA PRO A 41 14.40 -6.10 -6.51
C PRO A 41 13.48 -5.57 -5.41
N ALA A 42 12.19 -5.90 -5.46
CA ALA A 42 11.20 -5.09 -4.79
C ALA A 42 9.95 -5.88 -4.40
N LEU A 43 9.35 -5.50 -3.29
CA LEU A 43 8.08 -6.05 -2.83
C LEU A 43 6.93 -5.38 -3.57
N ARG A 44 6.10 -6.17 -4.24
CA ARG A 44 4.85 -5.69 -4.80
C ARG A 44 3.76 -5.69 -3.73
N LEU A 45 3.03 -4.58 -3.61
CA LEU A 45 2.06 -4.37 -2.53
C LEU A 45 0.92 -5.39 -2.57
N CYS A 46 0.34 -5.66 -3.75
CA CYS A 46 -0.82 -6.57 -3.85
C CYS A 46 -0.53 -8.06 -3.56
N GLN A 47 0.72 -8.49 -3.65
CA GLN A 47 1.12 -9.87 -3.36
C GLN A 47 1.37 -10.11 -1.87
N ASN A 48 1.51 -9.03 -1.10
CA ASN A 48 2.01 -9.07 0.27
C ASN A 48 0.94 -8.66 1.30
N TRP A 49 -0.32 -8.52 0.89
CA TRP A 49 -1.43 -8.34 1.82
C TRP A 49 -1.47 -9.50 2.83
N TRP A 50 -1.45 -9.15 4.12
CA TRP A 50 -1.48 -10.12 5.24
C TRP A 50 -0.27 -11.05 5.35
N ASN A 51 0.81 -10.81 4.60
CA ASN A 51 2.02 -11.62 4.67
C ASN A 51 3.10 -10.99 5.57
N ALA A 52 2.85 -10.90 6.88
CA ALA A 52 3.85 -10.36 7.80
C ALA A 52 5.02 -11.33 8.05
N GLN A 53 4.74 -12.64 8.08
CA GLN A 53 5.71 -13.64 8.49
C GLN A 53 6.86 -13.77 7.50
N ASP A 54 6.56 -13.94 6.21
CA ASP A 54 7.61 -14.16 5.20
C ASP A 54 8.44 -12.89 5.02
N ILE A 55 7.81 -11.71 5.05
CA ILE A 55 8.50 -10.43 4.88
C ILE A 55 9.49 -10.18 6.02
N VAL A 56 9.07 -10.38 7.27
CA VAL A 56 9.93 -10.15 8.45
C VAL A 56 11.01 -11.24 8.59
N GLN A 57 10.80 -12.43 8.05
CA GLN A 57 11.83 -13.48 8.02
C GLN A 57 12.89 -13.21 6.96
N VAL A 58 12.50 -12.67 5.80
CA VAL A 58 13.42 -12.36 4.71
C VAL A 58 14.14 -11.03 4.94
N TYR A 59 13.45 -10.04 5.50
CA TYR A 59 13.95 -8.68 5.71
C TYR A 59 13.83 -8.27 7.17
N SER A 60 14.86 -7.57 7.65
CA SER A 60 14.85 -6.98 8.98
C SER A 60 13.88 -5.80 9.06
N VAL A 61 13.41 -5.50 10.28
CA VAL A 61 12.54 -4.33 10.52
C VAL A 61 13.22 -3.02 10.12
N ASP A 62 14.55 -2.93 10.24
CA ASP A 62 15.31 -1.75 9.84
C ASP A 62 15.24 -1.50 8.33
N GLU A 63 15.38 -2.55 7.52
CA GLU A 63 15.22 -2.48 6.05
C GLU A 63 13.80 -2.07 5.64
N ILE A 64 12.79 -2.52 6.40
CA ILE A 64 11.39 -2.12 6.20
C ILE A 64 11.21 -0.63 6.54
N ILE A 65 11.82 -0.14 7.63
CA ILE A 65 11.74 1.28 8.02
C ILE A 65 12.41 2.18 6.97
N LEU A 66 13.49 1.72 6.36
CA LEU A 66 14.18 2.42 5.26
C LEU A 66 13.28 2.67 4.05
N MET A 67 12.14 1.98 3.90
CA MET A 67 11.15 2.32 2.88
C MET A 67 10.64 3.77 2.96
N ALA A 68 10.79 4.43 4.10
CA ALA A 68 10.51 5.85 4.27
C ALA A 68 11.38 6.77 3.40
N SER A 69 12.54 6.29 2.91
CA SER A 69 13.40 7.03 1.97
C SER A 69 12.73 7.25 0.61
N GLN A 70 11.80 6.36 0.25
CA GLN A 70 11.24 6.36 -1.09
C GLN A 70 10.16 7.44 -1.24
N ILE A 71 10.13 8.08 -2.41
CA ILE A 71 9.16 9.12 -2.78
C ILE A 71 7.77 8.53 -2.99
N ALA A 72 6.73 9.08 -2.37
CA ALA A 72 5.33 8.68 -2.54
C ALA A 72 4.82 8.83 -3.99
N GLU A 73 3.68 8.20 -4.31
CA GLU A 73 2.98 8.52 -5.56
C GLU A 73 2.48 9.97 -5.54
N ALA A 74 2.16 10.50 -6.73
CA ALA A 74 1.65 11.86 -6.86
C ALA A 74 0.32 12.02 -6.11
N GLU A 75 0.12 13.18 -5.49
CA GLU A 75 -1.15 13.54 -4.89
C GLU A 75 -2.15 13.96 -5.97
N ASP A 76 -2.72 12.98 -6.67
CA ASP A 76 -3.72 13.20 -7.72
C ASP A 76 -4.94 12.28 -7.57
N ASN A 77 -5.81 12.26 -8.58
CA ASN A 77 -6.99 11.39 -8.63
C ASN A 77 -6.68 9.99 -9.17
N ILE A 78 -5.40 9.67 -9.42
CA ILE A 78 -4.98 8.38 -9.92
C ILE A 78 -4.66 7.51 -8.71
N VAL A 79 -5.31 6.34 -8.66
CA VAL A 79 -5.02 5.32 -7.64
C VAL A 79 -4.41 4.14 -8.36
N VAL A 80 -3.29 3.68 -7.79
CA VAL A 80 -2.51 2.52 -8.24
C VAL A 80 -3.38 1.26 -8.36
N GLU A 81 -3.08 0.42 -9.36
CA GLU A 81 -3.79 -0.85 -9.62
C GLU A 81 -3.81 -1.80 -8.41
N ASP A 82 -2.71 -1.88 -7.65
CA ASP A 82 -2.59 -2.73 -6.46
C ASP A 82 -3.62 -2.39 -5.36
N LEU A 83 -4.14 -1.15 -5.36
CA LEU A 83 -5.23 -0.70 -4.48
C LEU A 83 -6.60 -0.69 -5.18
N ARG A 84 -6.62 -0.30 -6.46
CA ARG A 84 -7.85 -0.15 -7.23
C ARG A 84 -8.47 -1.48 -7.67
N ASP A 85 -7.65 -2.47 -7.99
CA ASP A 85 -8.13 -3.77 -8.51
C ASP A 85 -7.75 -4.94 -7.60
N TYR A 86 -6.71 -4.77 -6.78
CA TYR A 86 -6.10 -5.86 -6.01
C TYR A 86 -6.05 -5.60 -4.49
N ILE A 87 -6.87 -4.68 -3.94
CA ILE A 87 -6.94 -4.58 -2.48
C ILE A 87 -7.61 -5.83 -1.90
N PHE A 88 -7.21 -6.24 -0.70
CA PHE A 88 -7.79 -7.41 -0.04
C PHE A 88 -9.32 -7.31 0.06
N GLY A 89 -10.01 -8.36 -0.39
CA GLY A 89 -11.46 -8.48 -0.28
C GLY A 89 -11.92 -9.27 0.95
N PRO A 90 -13.19 -9.11 1.38
CA PRO A 90 -13.80 -9.94 2.41
C PRO A 90 -14.08 -11.37 1.88
N MET A 91 -14.47 -12.30 2.76
CA MET A 91 -14.62 -13.75 2.53
C MET A 91 -15.09 -14.21 1.12
N HIS A 92 -16.01 -13.50 0.46
CA HIS A 92 -16.56 -13.89 -0.85
C HIS A 92 -15.68 -13.54 -2.05
N PHE A 93 -14.75 -12.60 -1.91
CA PHE A 93 -13.87 -12.15 -2.99
C PHE A 93 -12.45 -11.99 -2.46
N THR A 94 -11.46 -12.54 -3.17
CA THR A 94 -10.05 -12.34 -2.78
C THR A 94 -9.62 -10.88 -2.90
N ARG A 95 -10.24 -10.13 -3.82
CA ARG A 95 -9.86 -8.76 -4.19
C ARG A 95 -11.08 -7.85 -4.31
N LEU A 96 -10.85 -6.57 -4.10
CA LEU A 96 -11.86 -5.53 -4.15
C LEU A 96 -11.26 -4.22 -4.72
N ASP A 97 -12.11 -3.25 -5.03
CA ASP A 97 -11.69 -1.89 -5.42
C ASP A 97 -11.80 -0.90 -4.26
N VAL A 98 -10.66 -0.38 -3.80
CA VAL A 98 -10.62 0.54 -2.65
C VAL A 98 -11.35 1.86 -2.93
N VAL A 99 -11.33 2.34 -4.17
CA VAL A 99 -11.99 3.59 -4.56
C VAL A 99 -13.50 3.39 -4.44
N SER A 100 -14.02 2.32 -5.03
CA SER A 100 -15.44 1.97 -4.89
C SER A 100 -15.86 1.78 -3.43
N SER A 101 -15.03 1.10 -2.63
CA SER A 101 -15.27 0.87 -1.21
C SER A 101 -15.34 2.18 -0.42
N SER A 102 -14.44 3.12 -0.70
CA SER A 102 -14.42 4.43 -0.06
C SER A 102 -15.63 5.30 -0.45
N VAL A 103 -16.16 5.12 -1.66
CA VAL A 103 -17.39 5.80 -2.11
C VAL A 103 -18.60 5.19 -1.41
N MET A 104 -18.71 3.87 -1.37
CA MET A 104 -19.79 3.17 -0.65
C MET A 104 -19.78 3.53 0.83
N ARG A 105 -18.60 3.57 1.46
CA ARG A 105 -18.46 3.98 2.87
C ARG A 105 -18.86 5.43 3.10
N GLY A 106 -18.53 6.34 2.17
CA GLY A 106 -18.98 7.74 2.25
C GLY A 106 -20.51 7.87 2.20
N ARG A 107 -21.16 7.07 1.35
CA ARG A 107 -22.63 7.00 1.24
C ARG A 107 -23.28 6.41 2.49
N ASP A 108 -22.72 5.32 3.00
CA ASP A 108 -23.15 4.65 4.23
C ASP A 108 -23.09 5.60 5.44
N ASN A 109 -22.04 6.42 5.51
CA ASN A 109 -21.85 7.44 6.53
C ASN A 109 -22.69 8.72 6.31
N GLY A 110 -23.43 8.84 5.22
CA GLY A 110 -24.22 10.05 4.91
C GLY A 110 -23.38 11.32 4.77
N VAL A 111 -22.15 11.21 4.24
CA VAL A 111 -21.29 12.39 4.01
C VAL A 111 -21.99 13.34 3.04
N PRO A 112 -22.10 14.65 3.36
CA PRO A 112 -22.73 15.60 2.46
C PRO A 112 -21.96 15.73 1.14
N ASN A 113 -22.67 16.18 0.10
CA ASN A 113 -22.06 16.52 -1.18
C ASN A 113 -21.16 17.75 -1.06
#